data_AF-A0A1M3L2W6-F1
#
_entry.id   AF-A0A1M3L2W6-F1
#
_cell.length_a   1.000
_cell.length_b   1.000
_cell.length_c   1.000
_cell.angle_alpha   90.00
_cell.angle_beta   90.00
_cell.angle_gamma   90.00
#
_symmetry.space_group_name_H-M   'P 1'
#
loop_
_entity.id
_entity.type
_entity.pdbx_description
1 polymer ?
#
loop_
_entity_poly.entity_id
_entity_poly.type
_entity_poly.pdbx_seq_one_letter_code
_entity_poly.pdbx_strand_id
1 'polypeptide(L)'
;MKNLLIIFLFIVSISACSQKDNIKYEQALSYIEEYYSNCDKQLLEKALEILDSTSINNNQIVNTKISLYFLLKKYKEGIAFMNALPVDRFYRPYQKEMYIKSMLALNEGDPLKRHFYYEQAILSINSYLSNNPKDDQALADLFYTKLRFESRDKVLQYLDEYLKTNKNKEFLELLRQSISKDISTIDCSSFVPSDLQSED
;
A
#
# COMPACT_ATOMS: atom_id res chain seq x y z
N MET A 1 -42.59 -7.94 -46.43
CA MET A 1 -42.10 -7.42 -45.14
C MET A 1 -41.21 -8.48 -44.52
N LYS A 2 -39.88 -8.36 -44.68
CA LYS A 2 -38.92 -9.36 -44.21
C LYS A 2 -37.77 -8.62 -43.51
N ASN A 3 -37.42 -9.15 -42.34
CA ASN A 3 -36.12 -9.09 -41.67
C ASN A 3 -35.81 -7.82 -40.87
N LEU A 4 -36.19 -7.86 -39.58
CA LEU A 4 -35.52 -7.16 -38.50
C LEU A 4 -34.80 -8.22 -37.65
N LEU A 5 -33.54 -8.50 -37.98
CA LEU A 5 -32.64 -9.37 -37.23
C LEU A 5 -31.25 -8.76 -37.38
N ILE A 6 -30.45 -8.81 -36.31
CA ILE A 6 -29.15 -8.12 -36.07
C ILE A 6 -29.31 -6.86 -35.21
N ILE A 7 -29.65 -7.04 -33.91
CA ILE A 7 -29.05 -6.26 -32.80
C ILE A 7 -29.09 -7.17 -31.55
N PHE A 8 -28.22 -8.18 -31.44
CA PHE A 8 -28.00 -8.89 -30.17
C PHE A 8 -26.66 -9.63 -30.17
N LEU A 9 -25.54 -8.92 -30.36
CA LEU A 9 -24.20 -9.54 -30.34
C LEU A 9 -23.07 -8.60 -29.89
N PHE A 10 -23.36 -7.63 -29.01
CA PHE A 10 -22.33 -6.72 -28.48
C PHE A 10 -22.29 -6.56 -26.95
N ILE A 11 -23.11 -7.29 -26.19
CA ILE A 11 -23.14 -7.17 -24.71
C ILE A 11 -22.45 -8.35 -23.99
N VAL A 12 -22.08 -9.42 -24.70
CA VAL A 12 -21.44 -10.62 -24.10
C VAL A 12 -19.91 -10.48 -23.99
N SER A 13 -19.29 -9.50 -24.67
CA SER A 13 -17.83 -9.37 -24.70
C SER A 13 -17.25 -8.68 -23.45
N ILE A 14 -18.05 -7.89 -22.72
CA ILE A 14 -17.55 -7.10 -21.58
C ILE A 14 -17.47 -7.97 -20.31
N SER A 15 -18.41 -8.90 -20.14
CA SER A 15 -18.47 -9.81 -18.98
C SER A 15 -17.41 -10.92 -19.02
N ALA A 16 -17.03 -11.40 -20.21
CA ALA A 16 -15.97 -12.39 -20.32
C ALA A 16 -14.58 -11.81 -19.99
N CYS A 17 -14.35 -10.53 -20.30
CA CYS A 17 -13.08 -9.86 -20.02
C CYS A 17 -12.90 -9.61 -18.51
N SER A 18 -13.95 -9.12 -17.84
CA SER A 18 -13.91 -8.90 -16.38
C SER A 18 -13.75 -10.21 -15.61
N GLN A 19 -14.40 -11.30 -16.03
CA GLN A 19 -14.23 -12.61 -15.42
C GLN A 19 -12.80 -13.14 -15.57
N LYS A 20 -12.18 -12.97 -16.75
CA LYS A 20 -10.79 -13.40 -16.99
C LYS A 20 -9.79 -12.63 -16.13
N ASP A 21 -9.97 -11.32 -15.98
CA ASP A 21 -9.11 -10.49 -15.14
C ASP A 21 -9.27 -10.82 -13.65
N ASN A 22 -10.48 -11.16 -13.20
CA ASN A 22 -10.70 -11.65 -11.83
C ASN A 22 -9.93 -12.95 -11.58
N ILE A 23 -9.98 -13.92 -12.51
CA ILE A 23 -9.22 -15.19 -12.38
C ILE A 23 -7.71 -14.93 -12.28
N LYS A 24 -7.18 -14.01 -13.11
CA LYS A 24 -5.77 -13.61 -13.03
C LYS A 24 -5.42 -12.98 -11.70
N TYR A 25 -6.29 -12.10 -11.19
CA TYR A 25 -6.08 -11.46 -9.90
C TYR A 25 -6.01 -12.47 -8.77
N GLU A 26 -6.96 -13.42 -8.70
CA GLU A 26 -6.95 -14.51 -7.72
C GLU A 26 -5.68 -15.38 -7.83
N GLN A 27 -5.22 -15.67 -9.05
CA GLN A 27 -3.97 -16.40 -9.26
C GLN A 27 -2.75 -15.62 -8.77
N ALA A 28 -2.72 -14.30 -8.94
CA ALA A 28 -1.65 -13.47 -8.38
C ALA A 28 -1.67 -13.49 -6.84
N LEU A 29 -2.87 -13.45 -6.24
CA LEU A 29 -3.03 -13.56 -4.78
C LEU A 29 -2.51 -14.89 -4.24
N SER A 30 -2.79 -16.02 -4.92
CA SER A 30 -2.29 -17.31 -4.45
C SER A 30 -0.76 -17.38 -4.40
N TYR A 31 -0.06 -16.75 -5.35
CA TYR A 31 1.40 -16.66 -5.29
C TYR A 31 1.90 -15.76 -4.16
N ILE A 32 1.19 -14.67 -3.85
CA ILE A 32 1.52 -13.80 -2.73
C ILE A 32 1.31 -14.53 -1.39
N GLU A 33 0.25 -15.32 -1.26
CA GLU A 33 -0.01 -16.13 -0.08
C GLU A 33 1.07 -17.22 0.11
N GLU A 34 1.46 -17.88 -0.98
CA GLU A 34 2.54 -18.86 -0.96
C GLU A 34 3.89 -18.23 -0.59
N TYR A 35 4.15 -16.99 -1.04
CA TYR A 35 5.33 -16.23 -0.64
C TYR A 35 5.43 -16.07 0.88
N TYR A 36 4.33 -15.74 1.56
CA TYR A 36 4.36 -15.59 3.02
C TYR A 36 4.60 -16.90 3.76
N SER A 37 4.41 -18.04 3.11
CA SER A 37 4.71 -19.36 3.69
C SER A 37 6.16 -19.79 3.45
N ASN A 38 6.73 -19.43 2.30
CA ASN A 38 7.99 -20.00 1.81
C ASN A 38 9.14 -18.99 1.67
N CYS A 39 8.86 -17.69 1.80
CA CYS A 39 9.77 -16.56 1.53
C CYS A 39 10.44 -16.59 0.13
N ASP A 40 9.87 -17.29 -0.86
CA ASP A 40 10.42 -17.36 -2.21
C ASP A 40 10.03 -16.12 -3.03
N LYS A 41 11.00 -15.22 -3.22
CA LYS A 41 10.81 -13.98 -3.99
C LYS A 41 10.36 -14.22 -5.44
N GLN A 42 10.64 -15.38 -6.04
CA GLN A 42 10.17 -15.69 -7.41
C GLN A 42 8.64 -15.74 -7.48
N LEU A 43 7.95 -16.09 -6.39
CA LEU A 43 6.49 -16.08 -6.33
C LEU A 43 5.94 -14.65 -6.47
N LEU A 44 6.60 -13.66 -5.85
CA LEU A 44 6.24 -12.26 -6.01
C LEU A 44 6.47 -11.75 -7.44
N GLU A 45 7.53 -12.23 -8.12
CA GLU A 45 7.80 -11.88 -9.51
C GLU A 45 6.72 -12.45 -10.44
N LYS A 46 6.30 -13.72 -10.24
CA LYS A 46 5.18 -14.33 -10.97
C LYS A 46 3.87 -13.57 -10.74
N ALA A 47 3.58 -13.19 -9.49
CA ALA A 47 2.40 -12.41 -9.17
C ALA A 47 2.40 -11.06 -9.93
N LEU A 48 3.55 -10.37 -9.96
CA LEU A 48 3.68 -9.10 -10.67
C LEU A 48 3.49 -9.26 -12.18
N GLU A 49 4.10 -10.28 -12.80
CA GLU A 49 3.94 -10.58 -14.23
C GLU A 49 2.47 -10.78 -14.61
N ILE A 50 1.72 -11.54 -13.80
CA ILE A 50 0.28 -11.75 -14.01
C ILE A 50 -0.47 -10.42 -13.95
N LEU A 51 -0.19 -9.59 -12.95
CA LEU A 51 -0.86 -8.29 -12.77
C LEU A 51 -0.42 -7.22 -13.78
N ASP A 52 0.73 -7.37 -14.43
CA ASP A 52 1.12 -6.54 -15.58
C ASP A 52 0.27 -6.81 -16.82
N SER A 53 -0.24 -8.04 -16.94
CA SER A 53 -1.17 -8.43 -18.02
C SER A 53 -2.66 -8.29 -17.69
N THR A 54 -2.99 -7.73 -16.52
CA THR A 54 -4.37 -7.63 -16.01
C THR A 54 -4.88 -6.19 -16.13
N SER A 55 -6.12 -5.99 -16.56
CA SER A 55 -6.70 -4.65 -16.68
C SER A 55 -6.86 -3.98 -15.32
N ILE A 56 -6.47 -2.70 -15.21
CA ILE A 56 -6.62 -1.92 -13.98
C ILE A 56 -8.07 -1.39 -13.89
N ASN A 57 -8.98 -2.25 -13.47
CA ASN A 57 -10.41 -1.98 -13.40
C ASN A 57 -10.93 -1.72 -11.97
N ASN A 58 -10.10 -1.97 -10.93
CA ASN A 58 -10.45 -1.74 -9.53
C ASN A 58 -9.22 -1.34 -8.69
N ASN A 59 -9.48 -0.84 -7.49
CA ASN A 59 -8.44 -0.34 -6.58
C ASN A 59 -7.66 -1.48 -5.88
N GLN A 60 -8.20 -2.70 -5.83
CA GLN A 60 -7.52 -3.87 -5.26
C GLN A 60 -6.29 -4.22 -6.09
N ILE A 61 -6.43 -4.31 -7.41
CA ILE A 61 -5.32 -4.57 -8.34
C ILE A 61 -4.23 -3.50 -8.21
N VAL A 62 -4.64 -2.23 -8.13
CA VAL A 62 -3.70 -1.10 -7.95
C VAL A 62 -2.91 -1.26 -6.65
N ASN A 63 -3.60 -1.47 -5.52
CA ASN A 63 -2.97 -1.60 -4.23
C ASN A 63 -2.05 -2.83 -4.15
N THR A 64 -2.48 -3.96 -4.72
CA THR A 64 -1.68 -5.19 -4.77
C THR A 64 -0.41 -5.00 -5.61
N LYS A 65 -0.50 -4.34 -6.76
CA LYS A 65 0.70 -4.00 -7.56
C LYS A 65 1.66 -3.08 -6.80
N ILE A 66 1.15 -2.07 -6.10
CA ILE A 66 1.97 -1.19 -5.25
C ILE A 66 2.69 -1.99 -4.16
N SER A 67 1.99 -2.89 -3.47
CA SER A 67 2.60 -3.79 -2.48
C SER A 67 3.71 -4.67 -3.07
N LEU A 68 3.49 -5.23 -4.26
CA LEU A 68 4.52 -6.01 -4.97
C LEU A 68 5.75 -5.16 -5.30
N TYR A 69 5.58 -3.91 -5.74
CA TYR A 69 6.70 -3.00 -5.99
C TYR A 69 7.50 -2.72 -4.70
N PHE A 70 6.83 -2.56 -3.56
CA PHE A 70 7.51 -2.44 -2.26
C PHE A 70 8.30 -3.71 -1.92
N LEU A 71 7.65 -4.87 -1.91
CA LEU A 71 8.27 -6.15 -1.53
C LEU A 71 9.44 -6.54 -2.43
N LEU A 72 9.31 -6.29 -3.74
CA LEU A 72 10.37 -6.58 -4.72
C LEU A 72 11.49 -5.53 -4.72
N LYS A 73 11.32 -4.41 -4.01
CA LYS A 73 12.19 -3.22 -4.02
C LYS A 73 12.30 -2.56 -5.40
N LYS A 74 11.25 -2.66 -6.22
CA LYS A 74 11.12 -2.08 -7.57
C LYS A 74 10.51 -0.67 -7.50
N TYR A 75 11.17 0.21 -6.74
CA TYR A 75 10.61 1.51 -6.35
C TYR A 75 10.44 2.47 -7.54
N LYS A 76 11.38 2.47 -8.49
CA LYS A 76 11.32 3.35 -9.67
C LYS A 76 10.14 2.98 -10.57
N GLU A 77 9.94 1.69 -10.79
CA GLU A 77 8.83 1.12 -11.56
C GLU A 77 7.49 1.39 -10.86
N GLY A 78 7.43 1.22 -9.54
CA GLY A 78 6.25 1.54 -8.74
C GLY A 78 5.86 3.02 -8.81
N ILE A 79 6.84 3.93 -8.75
CA ILE A 79 6.61 5.37 -8.92
C ILE A 79 6.08 5.67 -10.33
N ALA A 80 6.70 5.11 -11.37
CA ALA A 80 6.25 5.30 -12.76
C ALA A 80 4.81 4.80 -12.96
N PHE A 81 4.50 3.61 -12.42
CA PHE A 81 3.16 3.04 -12.43
C PHE A 81 2.13 3.97 -11.77
N MET A 82 2.40 4.46 -10.55
CA MET A 82 1.47 5.35 -9.84
C MET A 82 1.32 6.71 -10.53
N ASN A 83 2.38 7.25 -11.12
CA ASN A 83 2.31 8.52 -11.86
C ASN A 83 1.36 8.44 -13.07
N ALA A 84 1.29 7.29 -13.73
CA ALA A 84 0.39 7.05 -14.86
C ALA A 84 -1.10 6.90 -14.46
N LEU A 85 -1.42 6.71 -13.18
CA LEU A 85 -2.78 6.51 -12.71
C LEU A 85 -3.44 7.81 -12.23
N PRO A 86 -4.74 8.02 -12.51
CA PRO A 86 -5.50 9.08 -11.86
C PRO A 86 -5.71 8.79 -10.36
N VAL A 87 -5.96 9.84 -9.58
CA VAL A 87 -6.08 9.77 -8.10
C VAL A 87 -7.28 8.93 -7.64
N ASP A 88 -8.33 8.82 -8.47
CA ASP A 88 -9.55 8.05 -8.17
C ASP A 88 -9.35 6.52 -8.21
N ARG A 89 -8.20 6.06 -8.71
CA ARG A 89 -7.79 4.64 -8.68
C ARG A 89 -7.24 4.18 -7.33
N PHE A 90 -7.17 5.07 -6.35
CA PHE A 90 -6.72 4.79 -5.00
C PHE A 90 -7.92 4.80 -4.05
N TYR A 91 -7.90 3.99 -3.00
CA TYR A 91 -8.99 3.96 -2.02
C TYR A 91 -9.17 5.31 -1.33
N ARG A 92 -8.06 6.00 -1.08
CA ARG A 92 -8.05 7.34 -0.51
C ARG A 92 -7.15 8.25 -1.35
N PRO A 93 -7.58 9.50 -1.63
CA PRO A 93 -6.82 10.40 -2.51
C PRO A 93 -5.36 10.64 -2.09
N TYR A 94 -5.05 10.67 -0.79
CA TYR A 94 -3.68 10.90 -0.30
C TYR A 94 -2.72 9.75 -0.60
N GLN A 95 -3.24 8.53 -0.80
CA GLN A 95 -2.42 7.32 -0.89
C GLN A 95 -1.44 7.38 -2.06
N LYS A 96 -1.84 7.99 -3.18
CA LYS A 96 -0.95 8.16 -4.34
C LYS A 96 0.34 8.88 -3.95
N GLU A 97 0.22 10.07 -3.38
CA GLU A 97 1.40 10.85 -2.97
C GLU A 97 2.14 10.16 -1.83
N MET A 98 1.44 9.65 -0.82
CA MET A 98 2.07 8.91 0.28
C MET A 98 2.95 7.76 -0.21
N TYR A 99 2.45 6.91 -1.11
CA TYR A 99 3.20 5.79 -1.65
C TYR A 99 4.37 6.25 -2.52
N ILE A 100 4.18 7.26 -3.38
CA ILE A 100 5.27 7.83 -4.20
C ILE A 100 6.39 8.36 -3.30
N LYS A 101 6.07 9.16 -2.29
CA LYS A 101 7.07 9.71 -1.36
C LYS A 101 7.74 8.61 -0.54
N SER A 102 7.00 7.60 -0.11
CA SER A 102 7.58 6.45 0.61
C SER A 102 8.56 5.66 -0.26
N MET A 103 8.24 5.43 -1.54
CA MET A 103 9.16 4.77 -2.48
C MET A 103 10.39 5.63 -2.80
N LEU A 104 10.23 6.95 -2.91
CA LEU A 104 11.36 7.88 -3.05
C LEU A 104 12.28 7.81 -1.83
N ALA A 105 11.73 7.81 -0.62
CA ALA A 105 12.49 7.66 0.61
C ALA A 105 13.29 6.34 0.64
N LEU A 106 12.66 5.22 0.29
CA LEU A 106 13.31 3.91 0.29
C LEU A 106 14.37 3.75 -0.81
N ASN A 107 14.26 4.50 -1.91
CA ASN A 107 15.24 4.51 -2.99
C ASN A 107 16.40 5.51 -2.73
N GLU A 108 16.34 6.30 -1.66
CA GLU A 108 17.30 7.36 -1.36
C GLU A 108 18.37 6.89 -0.38
N GLY A 109 19.63 7.07 -0.76
CA GLY A 109 20.79 6.72 0.06
C GLY A 109 21.06 7.74 1.16
N ASP A 110 20.77 9.02 0.91
CA ASP A 110 20.97 10.12 1.85
C ASP A 110 19.91 10.12 2.98
N PRO A 111 20.31 9.98 4.26
CA PRO A 111 19.38 9.96 5.39
C PRO A 111 18.52 11.24 5.52
N LEU A 112 19.06 12.42 5.20
CA LEU A 112 18.32 13.68 5.30
C LEU A 112 17.25 13.77 4.23
N LYS A 113 17.56 13.36 2.99
CA LYS A 113 16.57 13.32 1.91
C LYS A 113 15.52 12.24 2.14
N ARG A 114 15.92 11.09 2.68
CA ARG A 114 14.99 10.04 3.11
C ARG A 114 13.99 10.55 4.14
N HIS A 115 14.48 11.24 5.17
CA HIS A 115 13.64 11.89 6.17
C HIS A 115 12.68 12.88 5.52
N PHE A 116 13.18 13.78 4.67
CA PHE A 116 12.37 14.75 3.95
C PHE A 116 11.22 14.08 3.17
N TYR A 117 11.49 12.99 2.45
CA TYR A 117 10.44 12.30 1.70
C TYR A 117 9.39 11.66 2.63
N TYR A 118 9.78 11.07 3.75
CA TYR A 118 8.78 10.57 4.71
C TYR A 118 7.96 11.69 5.36
N GLU A 119 8.54 12.86 5.61
CA GLU A 119 7.77 14.03 6.05
C GLU A 119 6.73 14.45 4.99
N GLN A 120 7.10 14.45 3.70
CA GLN A 120 6.16 14.74 2.61
C GLN A 120 5.03 13.70 2.52
N ALA A 121 5.33 12.42 2.79
CA ALA A 121 4.31 11.38 2.89
C ALA A 121 3.31 11.68 4.03
N ILE A 122 3.84 12.04 5.21
CA ILE A 122 3.03 12.41 6.39
C ILE A 122 2.19 13.66 6.13
N LEU A 123 2.72 14.68 5.44
CA LEU A 123 1.96 15.88 5.09
C LEU A 123 0.74 15.55 4.23
N SER A 124 0.89 14.62 3.29
CA SER A 124 -0.23 14.16 2.46
C SER A 124 -1.34 13.50 3.28
N ILE A 125 -0.96 12.67 4.25
CA ILE A 125 -1.90 12.00 5.18
C ILE A 125 -2.58 13.02 6.10
N ASN A 126 -1.81 13.92 6.72
CA ASN A 126 -2.33 14.96 7.62
C ASN A 126 -3.30 15.91 6.92
N SER A 127 -2.99 16.30 5.67
CA SER A 127 -3.90 17.11 4.87
C SER A 127 -5.25 16.41 4.67
N TYR A 128 -5.27 15.10 4.47
CA TYR A 128 -6.51 14.33 4.39
C TYR A 128 -7.23 14.21 5.73
N LEU A 129 -6.50 13.91 6.81
CA LEU A 129 -7.04 13.78 8.17
C LEU A 129 -7.63 15.08 8.71
N SER A 130 -7.20 16.24 8.22
CA SER A 130 -7.81 17.53 8.59
C SER A 130 -9.32 17.58 8.30
N ASN A 131 -9.76 16.89 7.25
CA ASN A 131 -11.17 16.78 6.86
C ASN A 131 -11.79 15.43 7.25
N ASN A 132 -10.96 14.42 7.52
CA ASN A 132 -11.39 13.05 7.81
C ASN A 132 -10.74 12.52 9.12
N PRO A 133 -10.91 13.20 10.27
CA PRO A 133 -10.12 12.97 11.47
C PRO A 133 -10.36 11.63 12.18
N LYS A 134 -11.32 10.83 11.69
CA LYS A 134 -11.70 9.53 12.24
C LYS A 134 -11.41 8.37 11.28
N ASP A 135 -10.74 8.62 10.16
CA ASP A 135 -10.45 7.54 9.22
C ASP A 135 -9.35 6.63 9.78
N ASP A 136 -9.75 5.44 10.23
CA ASP A 136 -8.87 4.43 10.84
C ASP A 136 -7.66 4.09 9.98
N GLN A 137 -7.85 3.92 8.66
CA GLN A 137 -6.75 3.58 7.78
C GLN A 137 -5.77 4.74 7.63
N ALA A 138 -6.28 5.98 7.52
CA ALA A 138 -5.40 7.14 7.43
C ALA A 138 -4.61 7.37 8.73
N LEU A 139 -5.21 7.06 9.87
CA LEU A 139 -4.52 7.06 11.16
C LEU A 139 -3.46 5.95 11.23
N ALA A 140 -3.77 4.72 10.80
CA ALA A 140 -2.78 3.65 10.69
C ALA A 140 -1.61 4.07 9.79
N ASP A 141 -1.90 4.54 8.58
CA ASP A 141 -0.91 4.97 7.60
C ASP A 141 -0.01 6.07 8.18
N LEU A 142 -0.57 7.04 8.93
CA LEU A 142 0.19 8.10 9.59
C LEU A 142 1.24 7.54 10.55
N PHE A 143 0.83 6.69 11.49
CA PHE A 143 1.73 6.20 12.54
C PHE A 143 2.72 5.14 12.01
N TYR A 144 2.31 4.27 11.09
CA TYR A 144 3.24 3.34 10.44
C TYR A 144 4.24 4.04 9.51
N THR A 145 3.86 5.15 8.89
CA THR A 145 4.83 5.97 8.12
C THR A 145 5.84 6.64 9.05
N LYS A 146 5.42 7.12 10.22
CA LYS A 146 6.34 7.69 11.23
C LYS A 146 7.37 6.67 11.70
N LEU A 147 6.98 5.41 11.92
CA LEU A 147 7.90 4.32 12.30
C LEU A 147 9.01 4.05 11.27
N ARG A 148 8.93 4.61 10.06
CA ARG A 148 9.98 4.46 9.05
C ARG A 148 11.23 5.29 9.30
N PHE A 149 11.14 6.33 10.14
CA PHE A 149 12.24 7.27 10.37
C PHE A 149 12.27 7.88 11.78
N GLU A 150 11.28 7.57 12.62
CA GLU A 150 11.25 7.94 14.04
C GLU A 150 11.38 6.69 14.91
N SER A 151 11.93 6.86 16.12
CA SER A 151 11.96 5.76 17.09
C SER A 151 10.55 5.37 17.53
N ARG A 152 10.37 4.09 17.86
CA ARG A 152 9.08 3.56 18.36
C ARG A 152 8.54 4.37 19.53
N ASP A 153 9.38 4.69 20.51
CA ASP A 153 8.99 5.46 21.70
C ASP A 153 8.45 6.83 21.34
N LYS A 154 9.10 7.51 20.38
CA LYS A 154 8.65 8.82 19.90
C LYS A 154 7.32 8.72 19.15
N VAL A 155 7.11 7.66 18.37
CA VAL A 155 5.81 7.39 17.73
C VAL A 155 4.72 7.11 18.75
N LEU A 156 5.00 6.33 19.79
CA LEU A 156 4.06 6.06 20.88
C LEU A 156 3.71 7.33 21.66
N GLN A 157 4.68 8.21 21.91
CA GLN A 157 4.43 9.52 22.52
C GLN A 157 3.47 10.36 21.65
N TYR A 158 3.70 10.43 20.34
CA TYR A 158 2.79 11.14 19.43
C TYR A 158 1.37 10.53 19.45
N LEU A 159 1.27 9.21 19.55
CA LEU A 159 -0.01 8.51 19.60
C LEU A 159 -0.76 8.81 20.91
N ASP A 160 -0.05 8.84 22.05
CA ASP A 160 -0.60 9.21 23.35
C ASP A 160 -1.10 10.67 23.37
N GLU A 161 -0.42 11.59 22.67
CA GLU A 161 -0.90 12.96 22.47
C GLU A 161 -2.17 13.00 21.59
N TYR A 162 -2.21 12.20 20.54
CA TYR A 162 -3.35 12.10 19.63
C TYR A 162 -4.60 11.54 20.35
N LEU A 163 -4.43 10.55 21.22
CA LEU A 163 -5.49 9.94 22.06
C LEU A 163 -6.18 10.94 23.00
N LYS A 164 -5.48 11.99 23.43
CA LYS A 164 -6.06 13.03 24.31
C LYS A 164 -7.12 13.87 23.61
N THR A 165 -6.98 14.06 22.30
CA THR A 165 -7.78 15.03 21.52
C THR A 165 -8.70 14.37 20.51
N ASN A 166 -8.41 13.12 20.10
CA ASN A 166 -9.20 12.42 19.10
C ASN A 166 -10.39 11.65 19.71
N LYS A 167 -11.50 11.62 18.97
CA LYS A 167 -12.74 10.91 19.34
C LYS A 167 -12.68 9.41 19.05
N ASN A 168 -11.69 8.93 18.30
CA ASN A 168 -11.56 7.53 17.88
C ASN A 168 -10.62 6.74 18.80
N LYS A 169 -10.92 6.75 20.09
CA LYS A 169 -10.01 6.21 21.12
C LYS A 169 -9.82 4.70 20.98
N GLU A 170 -10.88 3.95 20.69
CA GLU A 170 -10.82 2.49 20.60
C GLU A 170 -9.84 2.01 19.52
N PHE A 171 -9.95 2.55 18.31
CA PHE A 171 -9.02 2.22 17.23
C PHE A 171 -7.57 2.62 17.56
N LEU A 172 -7.38 3.83 18.11
CA LEU A 172 -6.05 4.33 18.44
C LEU A 172 -5.36 3.52 19.55
N GLU A 173 -6.12 2.98 20.51
CA GLU A 173 -5.60 2.06 21.53
C GLU A 173 -5.18 0.71 20.91
N LEU A 174 -5.95 0.18 19.97
CA LEU A 174 -5.57 -1.04 19.23
C LEU A 174 -4.29 -0.80 18.41
N LEU A 175 -4.19 0.35 17.74
CA LEU A 175 -3.00 0.74 17.00
C LEU A 175 -1.79 0.88 17.93
N ARG A 176 -1.97 1.50 19.10
CA ARG A 176 -0.93 1.62 20.14
C ARG A 176 -0.41 0.26 20.56
N GLN A 177 -1.32 -0.66 20.90
CA GLN A 177 -0.95 -2.03 21.27
C GLN A 177 -0.21 -2.76 20.15
N SER A 178 -0.60 -2.55 18.89
CA SER A 178 0.09 -3.12 17.73
C SER A 178 1.52 -2.62 17.62
N ILE A 179 1.74 -1.31 17.76
CA ILE A 179 3.07 -0.68 17.66
C ILE A 179 3.97 -1.05 18.86
N SER A 180 3.38 -1.23 20.05
CA SER A 180 4.12 -1.58 21.27
C SER A 180 4.64 -3.03 21.27
N LYS A 181 4.10 -3.93 20.44
CA LYS A 181 4.58 -5.31 20.37
C LYS A 181 5.90 -5.38 19.59
N ASP A 182 6.92 -5.99 20.17
CA ASP A 182 8.10 -6.39 19.39
C ASP A 182 7.71 -7.54 18.44
N ILE A 183 7.77 -7.26 17.14
CA ILE A 183 7.55 -8.26 16.11
C ILE A 183 8.85 -9.05 15.96
N SER A 184 9.02 -10.10 16.78
CA SER A 184 10.15 -11.03 16.70
C SER A 184 9.87 -12.23 15.78
N THR A 185 8.88 -12.14 14.89
CA THR A 185 8.55 -13.21 13.95
C THR A 185 9.41 -13.10 12.70
N ILE A 186 9.95 -14.23 12.23
CA ILE A 186 10.56 -14.35 10.90
C ILE A 186 9.51 -13.92 9.89
N ASP A 187 9.62 -12.68 9.45
CA ASP A 187 8.72 -12.06 8.51
C ASP A 187 9.49 -11.97 7.18
N CYS A 188 9.03 -12.69 6.16
CA CYS A 188 9.58 -12.57 4.80
C CYS A 188 9.55 -11.11 4.32
N SER A 189 8.74 -10.24 4.95
CA SER A 189 8.61 -8.83 4.66
C SER A 189 9.49 -7.91 5.51
N SER A 190 10.43 -8.41 6.34
CA SER A 190 11.21 -7.59 7.27
C SER A 190 11.78 -6.33 6.60
N PHE A 191 11.08 -5.22 6.84
CA PHE A 191 11.21 -3.95 6.14
C PHE A 191 11.90 -2.92 7.03
N VAL A 192 12.83 -3.40 7.87
CA VAL A 192 13.64 -2.59 8.75
C VAL A 192 14.95 -2.33 8.01
N PRO A 193 15.27 -1.08 7.62
CA PRO A 193 16.63 -0.73 7.22
C PRO A 193 17.58 -1.21 8.32
N SER A 194 18.65 -1.92 7.94
CA SER A 194 19.67 -2.44 8.86
C SER A 194 20.14 -1.41 9.88
N ASP A 195 20.09 -0.14 9.51
CA ASP A 195 20.63 1.00 10.26
C ASP A 195 19.69 1.48 11.39
N LEU A 196 18.55 0.81 11.60
CA LEU A 196 17.57 1.09 12.67
C LEU A 196 17.39 -0.08 13.65
N GLN A 197 18.16 -1.17 13.51
CA GLN A 197 18.33 -2.13 14.59
C GLN A 197 19.33 -1.51 15.56
N SER A 198 18.86 -1.15 16.75
CA SER A 198 19.71 -0.64 17.82
C SER A 198 20.88 -1.59 18.03
N GLU A 199 22.10 -1.05 17.96
CA GLU A 199 23.28 -1.69 18.55
C GLU A 199 23.00 -1.84 20.05
N ASP A 200 22.72 -3.08 20.48
CA ASP A 200 22.92 -3.50 21.87
C ASP A 200 24.42 -3.72 22.14
#